data_AF-A0A059LJ25-F1
#
_entry.id   AF-A0A059LJ25-F1
#
_cell.length_a   1.000
_cell.length_b   1.000
_cell.length_c   1.000
_cell.angle_alpha   90.00
_cell.angle_beta   90.00
_cell.angle_gamma   90.00
#
_symmetry.space_group_name_H-M   'P 1'
#
loop_
_entity.id
_entity.type
_entity.pdbx_description
1 polymer ?
#
loop_
_entity_poly.entity_id
_entity_poly.type
_entity_poly.pdbx_seq_one_letter_code
_entity_poly.pdbx_strand_id
1 'polypeptide(L)'
;MTAEQIEALGSKTGKGAGLSSRPPEKEDLEAGAEWAEKLQHLDPLLKLIAALPFLKDLEDQRAVYIRTKVIDALEEHNWDIRGAVHRLWAGERKVEVLTRGKGAHTAAIIEIMLKNTQENDAKYGYKTYLAPKA
;
A
#
# COMPACT_ATOMS: atom_id res chain seq x y z
N MET A 1 51.78 -37.26 -26.88
CA MET A 1 50.80 -37.86 -25.97
C MET A 1 50.95 -37.20 -24.60
N THR A 2 50.01 -36.33 -24.26
CA THR A 2 49.75 -35.84 -22.91
C THR A 2 48.25 -36.00 -22.69
N ALA A 3 47.88 -36.59 -21.56
CA ALA A 3 46.50 -36.84 -21.18
C ALA A 3 45.76 -35.51 -20.97
N GLU A 4 44.43 -35.57 -21.11
CA GLU A 4 43.46 -34.47 -20.93
C GLU A 4 43.04 -33.68 -22.16
N GLN A 5 43.01 -34.34 -23.32
CA GLN A 5 41.85 -34.19 -24.20
C GLN A 5 40.67 -34.95 -23.58
N ILE A 6 39.80 -34.25 -22.85
CA ILE A 6 38.43 -34.72 -22.58
C ILE A 6 37.46 -33.68 -23.14
N GLU A 7 36.91 -34.07 -24.28
CA GLU A 7 35.54 -33.83 -24.73
C GLU A 7 35.05 -32.38 -24.91
N ALA A 8 35.11 -31.97 -26.17
CA ALA A 8 34.09 -31.14 -26.76
C ALA A 8 32.71 -31.81 -26.66
N LEU A 9 31.70 -31.09 -26.14
CA LEU A 9 30.31 -31.14 -26.63
C LEU A 9 29.45 -30.04 -25.99
N GLY A 10 28.98 -29.12 -26.84
CA GLY A 10 27.58 -28.68 -26.77
C GLY A 10 27.27 -27.35 -26.07
N SER A 11 26.85 -26.41 -26.92
CA SER A 11 25.64 -25.59 -26.74
C SER A 11 25.81 -24.12 -26.34
N LYS A 12 25.49 -23.29 -27.33
CA LYS A 12 25.02 -21.91 -27.23
C LYS A 12 24.04 -21.71 -26.07
N THR A 13 24.37 -20.78 -25.18
CA THR A 13 23.44 -19.87 -24.51
C THR A 13 24.29 -18.67 -24.07
N GLY A 14 24.23 -17.48 -24.65
CA GLY A 14 23.03 -16.77 -25.07
C GLY A 14 22.48 -16.02 -23.86
N LYS A 15 22.86 -14.74 -23.74
CA LYS A 15 22.27 -13.70 -22.88
C LYS A 15 22.68 -13.77 -21.41
N GLY A 16 23.87 -13.23 -21.13
CA GLY A 16 24.21 -12.74 -19.80
C GLY A 16 23.09 -11.83 -19.30
N ALA A 17 22.51 -12.22 -18.17
CA ALA A 17 21.63 -11.37 -17.39
C ALA A 17 22.44 -10.13 -16.98
N GLY A 18 22.33 -9.07 -17.78
CA GLY A 18 22.58 -7.71 -17.34
C GLY A 18 21.48 -7.35 -16.35
N LEU A 19 21.56 -7.90 -15.13
CA LEU A 19 21.02 -7.23 -13.96
C LEU A 19 21.84 -5.96 -13.83
N SER A 20 21.36 -4.91 -14.49
CA SER A 20 21.87 -3.56 -14.36
C SER A 20 21.65 -3.15 -12.91
N SER A 21 22.61 -3.49 -12.05
CA SER A 21 22.78 -2.92 -10.72
C SER A 21 23.18 -1.46 -10.89
N ARG A 22 22.27 -0.64 -11.42
CA ARG A 22 22.40 0.81 -11.32
C ARG A 22 22.27 1.09 -9.82
N PRO A 23 23.30 1.65 -9.17
CA PRO A 23 23.14 2.16 -7.81
C PRO A 23 21.96 3.13 -7.84
N PRO A 24 21.04 3.12 -6.86
CA PRO A 24 20.00 4.13 -6.80
C PRO A 24 20.69 5.49 -6.83
N GLU A 25 20.40 6.27 -7.87
CA GLU A 25 21.00 7.59 -8.05
C GLU A 25 20.52 8.49 -6.90
N LYS A 26 21.29 9.51 -6.53
CA LYS A 26 20.96 10.36 -5.37
C LYS A 26 19.55 10.95 -5.45
N GLU A 27 19.06 11.25 -6.66
CA GLU A 27 17.69 11.70 -6.91
C GLU A 27 16.62 10.64 -6.55
N ASP A 28 16.88 9.35 -6.81
CA ASP A 28 15.96 8.26 -6.44
C ASP A 28 15.89 8.09 -4.90
N LEU A 29 17.02 8.31 -4.22
CA LEU A 29 17.11 8.26 -2.76
C LEU A 29 16.45 9.47 -2.09
N GLU A 30 16.64 10.67 -2.66
CA GLU A 30 16.02 11.90 -2.19
C GLU A 30 14.50 11.89 -2.40
N ALA A 31 14.02 11.47 -3.58
CA ALA A 31 12.59 11.29 -3.83
C ALA A 31 11.95 10.26 -2.89
N GLY A 32 12.67 9.17 -2.57
CA GLY A 32 12.24 8.19 -1.58
C GLY A 32 12.16 8.76 -0.15
N ALA A 33 13.11 9.62 0.24
CA ALA A 33 13.13 10.27 1.54
C ALA A 33 12.01 11.30 1.69
N GLU A 34 11.79 12.15 0.68
CA GLU A 34 10.68 13.11 0.65
C GLU A 34 9.32 12.40 0.74
N TRP A 35 9.18 11.28 0.03
CA TRP A 35 7.97 10.45 0.11
C TRP A 35 7.76 9.86 1.51
N ALA A 36 8.83 9.35 2.14
CA ALA A 36 8.75 8.80 3.49
C ALA A 36 8.37 9.87 4.53
N GLU A 37 8.92 11.07 4.43
CA GLU A 37 8.57 12.22 5.28
C GLU A 37 7.10 12.61 5.09
N LYS A 38 6.64 12.70 3.83
CA LYS A 38 5.23 12.98 3.51
C LYS A 38 4.29 11.94 4.13
N LEU A 39 4.66 10.66 4.09
CA LEU A 39 3.87 9.59 4.72
C LEU A 39 3.80 9.73 6.25
N GLN A 40 4.88 10.15 6.91
CA GLN A 40 4.88 10.40 8.35
C GLN A 40 3.90 11.53 8.73
N HIS A 41 3.82 12.58 7.91
CA HIS A 41 2.86 13.66 8.13
C HIS A 41 1.41 13.23 7.90
N LEU A 42 1.16 12.30 6.98
CA LEU A 42 -0.17 11.78 6.69
C LEU A 42 -0.63 10.71 7.69
N ASP A 43 0.29 9.99 8.33
CA ASP A 43 0.00 8.86 9.22
C ASP A 43 -1.11 9.13 10.26
N PRO A 44 -1.19 10.29 10.94
CA PRO A 44 -2.31 10.60 11.84
C PRO A 44 -3.68 10.61 11.14
N LEU A 45 -3.76 11.12 9.90
CA LEU A 45 -4.98 11.12 9.11
C LEU A 45 -5.34 9.71 8.63
N LEU A 46 -4.34 8.93 8.23
CA LEU A 46 -4.52 7.54 7.81
C LEU A 46 -5.05 6.67 8.96
N LYS A 47 -4.51 6.87 10.17
CA LYS A 47 -5.00 6.26 11.42
C LYS A 47 -6.45 6.61 11.71
N LEU A 48 -6.83 7.86 11.50
CA LEU A 48 -8.19 8.33 11.73
C LEU A 48 -9.20 7.65 10.78
N ILE A 49 -8.84 7.54 9.50
CA ILE A 49 -9.63 6.81 8.49
C ILE A 49 -9.75 5.32 8.86
N ALA A 50 -8.64 4.69 9.25
CA ALA A 50 -8.59 3.28 9.63
C ALA A 50 -9.40 2.97 10.91
N ALA A 51 -9.51 3.95 11.82
CA ALA A 51 -10.24 3.82 13.08
C ALA A 51 -11.75 4.05 12.95
N LEU A 52 -12.23 4.58 11.82
CA LEU A 52 -13.64 4.95 11.63
C LEU A 52 -14.62 3.81 11.99
N PRO A 53 -14.42 2.55 11.55
CA PRO A 53 -15.34 1.44 11.87
C PRO A 53 -15.45 1.09 13.36
N PHE A 54 -14.53 1.60 14.18
CA PHE A 54 -14.42 1.29 15.61
C PHE A 54 -14.95 2.42 16.50
N LEU A 55 -15.37 3.54 15.91
CA LEU A 55 -16.01 4.62 16.65
C LEU A 55 -17.36 4.16 17.20
N LYS A 56 -17.66 4.56 18.43
CA LYS A 56 -18.94 4.25 19.10
C LYS A 56 -20.12 4.99 18.47
N ASP A 57 -19.87 6.20 17.97
CA ASP A 57 -20.86 7.05 17.32
C ASP A 57 -20.36 7.42 15.92
N LEU A 58 -21.04 6.87 14.92
CA LEU A 58 -20.72 7.05 13.51
C LEU A 58 -21.51 8.21 12.88
N GLU A 59 -22.48 8.77 13.61
CA GLU A 59 -23.21 9.98 13.22
C GLU A 59 -22.56 11.25 13.79
N ASP A 60 -21.56 11.09 14.66
CA ASP A 60 -20.70 12.19 15.12
C ASP A 60 -20.16 12.98 13.91
N GLN A 61 -20.23 14.32 14.00
CA GLN A 61 -19.80 15.21 12.92
C GLN A 61 -18.35 14.96 12.48
N ARG A 62 -17.49 14.44 13.36
CA ARG A 62 -16.11 14.05 13.05
C ARG A 62 -16.08 12.83 12.14
N ALA A 63 -16.93 11.82 12.39
CA ALA A 63 -17.04 10.65 11.53
C ALA A 63 -17.52 11.03 10.12
N VAL A 64 -18.50 11.94 10.03
CA VAL A 64 -18.96 12.50 8.76
C VAL A 64 -17.85 13.27 8.05
N TYR A 65 -17.12 14.12 8.78
CA TYR A 65 -16.00 14.90 8.25
C TYR A 65 -14.89 14.00 7.68
N ILE A 66 -14.54 12.91 8.37
CA ILE A 66 -13.55 11.94 7.89
C ILE A 66 -14.01 11.30 6.57
N ARG A 67 -15.28 10.87 6.50
CA ARG A 67 -15.85 10.22 5.32
C ARG A 67 -15.87 11.10 4.08
N THR A 68 -16.04 12.42 4.26
CA THR A 68 -16.11 13.35 3.14
C THR A 68 -14.79 14.09 2.95
N LYS A 69 -14.43 14.97 3.89
CA LYS A 69 -13.38 15.97 3.69
C LYS A 69 -11.98 15.40 3.73
N VAL A 70 -11.72 14.43 4.61
CA VAL A 70 -10.37 13.85 4.74
C VAL A 70 -10.04 12.98 3.52
N ILE A 71 -11.02 12.21 3.02
CA ILE A 71 -10.82 11.44 1.78
C ILE A 71 -10.66 12.39 0.58
N ASP A 72 -11.52 13.42 0.45
CA ASP A 72 -11.41 14.40 -0.64
C ASP A 72 -10.00 15.02 -0.71
N ALA A 73 -9.48 15.48 0.43
CA ALA A 73 -8.14 16.08 0.52
C ALA A 73 -7.01 15.12 0.12
N LEU A 74 -7.16 13.81 0.38
CA LEU A 74 -6.18 12.82 -0.05
C LEU A 74 -6.29 12.55 -1.57
N GLU A 75 -7.49 12.60 -2.16
CA GLU A 75 -7.68 12.41 -3.60
C GLU A 75 -7.26 13.63 -4.43
N GLU A 76 -7.21 14.84 -3.84
CA GLU A 76 -6.64 16.05 -4.48
C GLU A 76 -5.18 15.87 -4.93
N HIS A 77 -4.45 14.95 -4.32
CA HIS A 77 -3.09 14.58 -4.72
C HIS A 77 -3.04 13.53 -5.84
N ASN A 78 -4.14 13.33 -6.56
CA ASN A 78 -4.30 12.33 -7.62
C ASN A 78 -4.12 10.88 -7.11
N TRP A 79 -4.49 10.63 -5.85
CA TRP A 79 -4.46 9.30 -5.24
C TRP A 79 -5.86 8.69 -5.23
N ASP A 80 -6.03 7.57 -5.93
CA ASP A 80 -7.32 6.86 -5.99
C ASP A 80 -7.48 5.93 -4.77
N ILE A 81 -7.84 6.51 -3.62
CA ILE A 81 -7.95 5.78 -2.35
C ILE A 81 -9.39 5.45 -1.94
N ARG A 82 -10.40 6.20 -2.38
CA ARG A 82 -11.78 6.08 -1.85
C ARG A 82 -12.34 4.67 -2.01
N GLY A 83 -12.13 4.07 -3.18
CA GLY A 83 -12.57 2.70 -3.44
C GLY A 83 -11.92 1.68 -2.49
N ALA A 84 -10.64 1.85 -2.18
CA ALA A 84 -9.93 0.98 -1.26
C ALA A 84 -10.38 1.20 0.20
N VAL A 85 -10.55 2.45 0.61
CA VAL A 85 -11.08 2.81 1.95
C VAL A 85 -12.47 2.22 2.17
N HIS A 86 -13.37 2.30 1.19
CA HIS A 86 -14.70 1.69 1.30
C HIS A 86 -14.63 0.17 1.43
N ARG A 87 -13.75 -0.50 0.69
CA ARG A 87 -13.56 -1.96 0.81
C ARG A 87 -12.99 -2.34 2.18
N LEU A 88 -12.01 -1.58 2.67
CA LEU A 88 -11.44 -1.74 4.00
C LEU A 88 -12.54 -1.63 5.08
N TRP A 89 -13.38 -0.61 4.97
CA TRP A 89 -14.54 -0.41 5.84
C TRP A 89 -15.63 -1.48 5.68
N ALA A 90 -15.73 -2.12 4.51
CA ALA A 90 -16.61 -3.26 4.28
C ALA A 90 -16.05 -4.59 4.80
N GLY A 91 -14.82 -4.60 5.32
CA GLY A 91 -14.19 -5.79 5.89
C GLY A 91 -13.11 -6.44 5.04
N GLU A 92 -12.76 -5.87 3.88
CA GLU A 92 -11.64 -6.39 3.10
C GLU A 92 -10.32 -6.20 3.89
N ARG A 93 -9.49 -7.24 3.90
CA ARG A 93 -8.19 -7.28 4.60
C ARG A 93 -7.06 -7.80 3.72
N LYS A 94 -7.35 -8.14 2.46
CA LYS A 94 -6.37 -8.59 1.47
C LYS A 94 -5.75 -7.39 0.77
N VAL A 95 -4.45 -7.19 0.96
CA VAL A 95 -3.71 -6.09 0.34
C VAL A 95 -3.85 -6.11 -1.19
N GLU A 96 -3.82 -7.29 -1.81
CA GLU A 96 -3.86 -7.47 -3.27
C GLU A 96 -5.20 -7.07 -3.88
N VAL A 97 -6.28 -7.09 -3.08
CA VAL A 97 -7.61 -6.64 -3.51
C VAL A 97 -7.74 -5.13 -3.38
N LEU A 98 -7.10 -4.55 -2.35
CA LEU A 98 -7.16 -3.13 -2.06
C LEU A 98 -6.25 -2.30 -2.97
N THR A 99 -5.07 -2.82 -3.32
CA THR A 99 -4.06 -2.13 -4.13
C THR A 99 -4.13 -2.44 -5.63
N ARG A 100 -5.06 -3.30 -6.06
CA ARG A 100 -5.19 -3.71 -7.47
C ARG A 100 -5.40 -2.51 -8.40
N GLY A 101 -4.50 -2.34 -9.36
CA GLY A 101 -4.56 -1.27 -10.36
C GLY A 101 -4.22 0.13 -9.81
N LYS A 102 -3.66 0.21 -8.59
CA LYS A 102 -3.25 1.47 -7.96
C LYS A 102 -1.79 1.78 -8.24
N GLY A 103 -1.45 3.06 -8.33
CA GLY A 103 -0.07 3.52 -8.40
C GLY A 103 0.69 3.26 -7.09
N ALA A 104 2.03 3.23 -7.16
CA ALA A 104 2.89 2.88 -6.02
C ALA A 104 2.61 3.72 -4.75
N HIS A 105 2.47 5.05 -4.89
CA HIS A 105 2.15 5.94 -3.77
C HIS A 105 0.78 5.64 -3.14
N THR A 106 -0.23 5.42 -3.97
CA THR A 106 -1.58 5.06 -3.51
C THR A 106 -1.60 3.70 -2.83
N ALA A 107 -0.86 2.71 -3.36
CA ALA A 107 -0.73 1.39 -2.76
C ALA A 107 -0.07 1.46 -1.37
N ALA A 108 1.02 2.23 -1.22
CA ALA A 108 1.68 2.43 0.07
C ALA A 108 0.76 3.06 1.12
N ILE A 109 -0.04 4.06 0.75
CA ILE A 109 -1.04 4.66 1.64
C ILE A 109 -2.07 3.63 2.09
N ILE A 110 -2.59 2.83 1.15
CA ILE A 110 -3.58 1.78 1.42
C ILE A 110 -3.02 0.71 2.36
N GLU A 111 -1.76 0.32 2.18
CA GLU A 111 -1.07 -0.64 3.06
C GLU A 111 -0.94 -0.11 4.49
N ILE A 112 -0.59 1.17 4.67
CA ILE A 112 -0.55 1.81 5.98
C ILE A 112 -1.93 1.83 6.63
N MET A 113 -2.98 2.19 5.88
CA MET A 113 -4.35 2.17 6.38
C MET A 113 -4.77 0.75 6.79
N LEU A 114 -4.47 -0.26 5.96
CA LEU A 114 -4.75 -1.66 6.26
C LEU A 114 -4.07 -2.12 7.55
N LYS A 115 -2.78 -1.80 7.71
CA LYS A 115 -2.04 -2.12 8.93
C LYS A 115 -2.69 -1.50 10.17
N ASN A 116 -3.02 -0.21 10.12
CA ASN A 116 -3.70 0.47 11.23
C ASN A 116 -5.09 -0.15 11.53
N THR A 117 -5.83 -0.58 10.50
CA THR A 117 -7.11 -1.27 10.69
C THR A 117 -6.91 -2.65 11.34
N GLN A 118 -5.88 -3.41 10.95
CA GLN A 118 -5.56 -4.70 11.57
C GLN A 118 -5.14 -4.54 13.04
N GLU A 119 -4.39 -3.49 13.37
CA GLU A 119 -4.07 -3.13 14.76
C GLU A 119 -5.33 -2.82 15.57
N ASN A 120 -6.29 -2.09 14.97
CA ASN A 120 -7.59 -1.84 15.59
C ASN A 120 -8.44 -3.10 15.72
N ASP A 121 -8.45 -3.99 14.73
CA ASP A 121 -9.13 -5.29 14.81
C ASP A 121 -8.58 -6.14 15.96
N ALA A 122 -7.26 -6.14 16.16
CA ALA A 122 -6.63 -6.85 17.28
C ALA A 122 -7.00 -6.24 18.65
N LYS A 123 -7.18 -4.92 18.72
CA LYS A 123 -7.47 -4.20 19.97
C LYS A 123 -8.94 -4.18 20.36
N TYR A 124 -9.84 -4.04 19.37
CA TYR A 124 -11.27 -3.79 19.58
C TYR A 124 -12.16 -4.90 19.02
N GLY A 125 -11.58 -5.94 18.43
CA GLY A 125 -12.27 -6.99 17.69
C GLY A 125 -12.61 -6.55 16.26
N TYR A 126 -12.85 -7.52 15.38
CA TYR A 126 -13.18 -7.24 13.98
C TYR A 126 -14.45 -6.39 13.84
N LYS A 127 -14.34 -5.26 13.13
CA LYS A 127 -15.46 -4.34 12.85
C LYS A 127 -15.54 -3.98 11.37
N THR A 128 -16.77 -3.86 10.90
CA THR A 128 -17.10 -3.36 9.56
C THR A 128 -18.05 -2.19 9.69
N TYR A 129 -17.79 -1.13 8.93
CA TYR A 129 -18.63 0.06 8.86
C TYR A 129 -19.67 -0.04 7.74
N LEU A 130 -19.30 -0.60 6.59
CA LEU A 130 -20.22 -0.84 5.50
C LEU A 130 -20.65 -2.32 5.56
N ALA A 131 -21.92 -2.59 5.81
CA ALA A 131 -22.43 -3.95 5.62
C ALA A 131 -22.20 -4.37 4.16
N PRO A 132 -21.83 -5.63 3.88
CA PRO A 132 -21.87 -6.11 2.51
C PRO A 132 -23.29 -5.89 1.99
N LYS A 133 -23.44 -5.22 0.84
CA LYS A 133 -24.72 -5.23 0.14
C LYS A 133 -25.07 -6.70 -0.11
N ALA A 134 -26.17 -7.15 0.49
CA ALA A 134 -26.76 -8.46 0.22
C ALA A 134 -27.12 -8.60 -1.27
#